data_AF-A0AAW5JQI4-F1
#
_entry.id   AF-A0AAW5JQI4-F1
#
_cell.length_a   1.000
_cell.length_b   1.000
_cell.length_c   1.000
_cell.angle_alpha   90.00
_cell.angle_beta   90.00
_cell.angle_gamma   90.00
#
_symmetry.space_group_name_H-M   'P 1'
#
loop_
_entity.id
_entity.type
_entity.pdbx_description
1 polymer ?
#
loop_
_entity_poly.entity_id
_entity_poly.type
_entity_poly.pdbx_seq_one_letter_code
_entity_poly.pdbx_strand_id
1 'polypeptide(L)'
;TEAQKQKYLTAAVEGKIGAFALTEAGAGSDAAAAKTKAVVDGDDYVINGSKCFISNMGPTEGDYVVVIALTEPDKGVKGMSAIVVDRGTPGFT
;
A
#
# COMPACT_ATOMS: atom_id res chain seq x y z
N THR A 1 -2.37 14.03 3.96
CA THR A 1 -2.45 15.19 4.86
C THR A 1 -1.09 15.86 4.98
N GLU A 2 -1.00 17.09 5.50
CA GLU A 2 0.31 17.73 5.75
C GLU A 2 1.16 16.91 6.73
N ALA A 3 0.55 16.33 7.76
CA ALA A 3 1.25 15.44 8.70
C ALA A 3 1.88 14.22 7.98
N GLN A 4 1.17 13.60 7.04
CA GLN A 4 1.73 12.51 6.23
C GLN A 4 2.87 12.98 5.32
N LYS A 5 2.72 14.15 4.67
CA LYS A 5 3.79 14.72 3.83
C LYS A 5 5.06 14.95 4.65
N GLN A 6 4.92 15.59 5.82
CA GLN A 6 6.05 15.83 6.70
C GLN A 6 6.70 14.53 7.18
N LYS A 7 5.92 13.51 7.55
CA LYS A 7 6.47 12.20 7.99
C LYS A 7 7.23 11.50 6.86
N TYR A 8 6.61 11.33 5.70
CA TYR A 8 7.13 10.43 4.66
C TYR A 8 8.06 11.13 3.66
N LEU A 9 7.79 12.39 3.28
CA LEU A 9 8.64 13.08 2.31
C LEU A 9 9.97 13.53 2.92
N THR A 10 9.97 13.99 4.18
CA THR A 10 11.21 14.29 4.90
C THR A 10 12.06 13.03 5.06
N ALA A 11 11.45 11.93 5.49
CA ALA A 11 12.13 10.65 5.59
C ALA A 11 12.74 10.18 4.26
N ALA A 12 12.03 10.37 3.14
CA ALA A 12 12.55 10.03 1.81
C ALA A 12 13.79 10.87 1.45
N VAL A 13 13.77 12.16 1.74
CA VAL A 13 14.92 13.06 1.53
C VAL A 13 16.11 12.66 2.43
N GLU A 14 15.85 12.15 3.63
CA GLU A 14 16.86 11.66 4.57
C GLU A 14 17.37 10.24 4.25
N GLY A 15 16.91 9.63 3.16
CA GLY A 15 17.41 8.36 2.64
C GLY A 15 16.57 7.13 3.00
N LYS A 16 15.39 7.29 3.63
CA LYS A 16 14.44 6.19 3.75
C LYS A 16 13.84 5.86 2.38
N ILE A 17 13.60 4.58 2.14
CA ILE A 17 13.20 4.05 0.85
C ILE A 17 11.71 3.73 0.88
N GLY A 18 10.94 4.44 0.06
CA GLY A 18 9.53 4.13 -0.20
C GLY A 18 9.34 3.18 -1.38
N ALA A 19 8.26 2.40 -1.35
CA ALA A 19 7.81 1.57 -2.45
C ALA A 19 6.36 1.86 -2.86
N PHE A 20 5.95 1.37 -4.04
CA PHE A 20 4.60 1.52 -4.57
C PHE A 20 4.02 0.16 -4.94
N ALA A 21 2.93 -0.24 -4.27
CA ALA A 21 2.33 -1.56 -4.39
C ALA A 21 0.93 -1.52 -5.01
N LEU A 22 0.92 -1.59 -6.35
CA LEU A 22 -0.30 -1.71 -7.16
C LEU A 22 -0.52 -3.14 -7.65
N THR A 23 0.46 -3.69 -8.36
CA THR A 23 0.36 -4.95 -9.12
C THR A 23 0.08 -6.17 -8.26
N GLU A 24 -0.79 -7.04 -8.77
CA GLU A 24 -1.15 -8.34 -8.22
C GLU A 24 -1.01 -9.43 -9.28
N ALA A 25 -0.93 -10.71 -8.87
CA ALA A 25 -0.77 -11.83 -9.80
C ALA A 25 -1.85 -11.88 -10.90
N GLY A 26 -3.06 -11.39 -10.60
CA GLY A 26 -4.17 -11.30 -11.55
C GLY A 26 -4.50 -9.89 -12.05
N ALA A 27 -3.72 -8.87 -11.67
CA ALA A 27 -4.01 -7.47 -11.98
C ALA A 27 -2.71 -6.66 -12.19
N GLY A 28 -2.38 -6.40 -13.46
CA GLY A 28 -1.24 -5.59 -13.88
C GLY A 28 -1.70 -4.42 -14.75
N SER A 29 -1.69 -4.59 -16.07
CA SER A 29 -2.24 -3.59 -17.01
C SER A 29 -3.71 -3.29 -16.73
N ASP A 30 -4.48 -4.32 -16.37
CA ASP A 30 -5.83 -4.15 -15.82
C ASP A 30 -5.76 -4.01 -14.29
N ALA A 31 -5.42 -2.81 -13.84
CA ALA A 31 -5.36 -2.49 -12.41
C ALA A 31 -6.75 -2.59 -11.73
N ALA A 32 -7.84 -2.45 -12.48
CA ALA A 32 -9.20 -2.51 -11.95
C ALA A 32 -9.56 -3.90 -11.42
N ALA A 33 -8.88 -4.94 -11.88
CA ALA A 33 -9.06 -6.32 -11.44
C ALA A 33 -8.37 -6.63 -10.08
N ALA A 34 -7.73 -5.64 -9.44
CA ALA A 34 -7.09 -5.82 -8.14
C ALA A 34 -8.10 -6.31 -7.08
N LYS A 35 -7.63 -7.16 -6.18
CA LYS A 35 -8.43 -7.86 -5.17
C LYS A 35 -7.99 -7.58 -3.74
N THR A 36 -6.83 -6.96 -3.51
CA THR A 36 -6.41 -6.54 -2.16
C THR A 36 -7.47 -5.63 -1.55
N LYS A 37 -7.95 -5.96 -0.35
CA LYS A 37 -8.98 -5.21 0.37
C LYS A 37 -8.40 -4.55 1.60
N ALA A 38 -8.95 -3.39 1.95
CA ALA A 38 -8.70 -2.72 3.22
C ALA A 38 -10.05 -2.44 3.88
N VAL A 39 -10.32 -3.07 5.02
CA VAL A 39 -11.59 -2.96 5.75
C VAL A 39 -11.37 -2.16 7.02
N VAL A 40 -12.28 -1.22 7.32
CA VAL A 40 -12.24 -0.44 8.56
C VAL A 40 -12.48 -1.36 9.76
N ASP A 41 -11.62 -1.27 10.77
CA ASP A 41 -11.75 -1.92 12.06
C ASP A 41 -11.42 -0.90 13.16
N GLY A 42 -12.46 -0.29 13.74
CA GLY A 42 -12.32 0.83 14.66
C GLY A 42 -11.65 2.04 13.99
N ASP A 43 -10.48 2.42 14.50
CA ASP A 43 -9.68 3.53 13.99
C ASP A 43 -8.64 3.09 12.92
N ASP A 44 -8.55 1.78 12.66
CA ASP A 44 -7.55 1.18 11.78
C ASP A 44 -8.16 0.60 10.50
N TYR A 45 -7.28 0.27 9.54
CA TYR A 45 -7.62 -0.56 8.39
C TYR A 45 -6.94 -1.92 8.50
N VAL A 46 -7.72 -2.99 8.35
CA VAL A 46 -7.20 -4.35 8.16
C VAL A 46 -7.04 -4.59 6.66
N ILE A 47 -5.78 -4.72 6.20
CA ILE A 47 -5.44 -4.94 4.80
C ILE A 47 -5.16 -6.42 4.55
N ASN A 48 -5.84 -7.02 3.58
CA ASN A 48 -5.63 -8.41 3.17
C ASN A 48 -5.49 -8.52 1.65
N GLY A 49 -4.38 -9.08 1.20
CA GLY A 49 -4.08 -9.33 -0.21
C GLY A 49 -2.62 -9.71 -0.41
N SER A 50 -2.23 -9.87 -1.68
CA SER A 50 -0.84 -10.13 -2.05
C SER A 50 -0.47 -9.28 -3.25
N LYS A 51 0.68 -8.62 -3.15
CA LYS A 51 1.24 -7.76 -4.18
C LYS A 51 2.47 -8.43 -4.78
N CYS A 52 2.78 -8.13 -6.03
CA CYS A 52 3.96 -8.68 -6.71
C CYS A 52 4.65 -7.65 -7.58
N PHE A 53 5.94 -7.86 -7.84
CA PHE A 53 6.80 -6.93 -8.59
C PHE A 53 6.94 -5.55 -7.93
N ILE A 54 7.03 -5.53 -6.60
CA ILE A 54 7.14 -4.27 -5.84
C ILE A 54 8.60 -3.86 -5.75
N SER A 55 9.02 -3.02 -6.69
CA SER A 55 10.35 -2.42 -6.68
C SER A 55 10.62 -1.71 -5.35
N ASN A 56 11.86 -1.82 -4.88
CA ASN A 56 12.35 -1.28 -3.60
C ASN A 56 11.77 -1.92 -2.33
N MET A 57 10.91 -2.93 -2.44
CA MET A 57 10.36 -3.67 -1.30
C MET A 57 10.70 -5.16 -1.43
N GLY A 58 11.84 -5.54 -0.88
CA GLY A 58 12.29 -6.93 -0.80
C GLY A 58 12.24 -7.48 0.63
N PRO A 59 12.88 -8.62 0.92
CA PRO A 59 12.89 -9.19 2.26
C PRO A 59 13.48 -8.22 3.31
N THR A 60 14.49 -7.45 2.92
CA THR A 60 15.26 -6.58 3.83
C THR A 60 15.26 -5.11 3.43
N GLU A 61 14.76 -4.76 2.24
CA GLU A 61 14.78 -3.42 1.67
C GLU A 61 13.46 -2.66 1.87
N GLY A 62 13.53 -1.33 1.89
CA GLY A 62 12.35 -0.47 1.94
C GLY A 62 11.84 -0.24 3.36
N ASP A 63 11.43 0.99 3.65
CA ASP A 63 11.00 1.43 4.96
C ASP A 63 9.46 1.57 5.06
N TYR A 64 8.81 1.88 3.95
CA TYR A 64 7.36 1.99 3.86
C TYR A 64 6.88 1.75 2.43
N VAL A 65 5.61 1.40 2.27
CA VAL A 65 5.00 1.15 0.97
C VAL A 65 3.64 1.82 0.87
N VAL A 66 3.35 2.41 -0.28
CA VAL A 66 2.01 2.87 -0.63
C VAL A 66 1.26 1.69 -1.26
N VAL A 67 0.33 1.11 -0.52
CA VAL A 67 -0.51 -0.01 -0.96
C VAL A 67 -1.79 0.54 -1.60
N ILE A 68 -2.09 0.07 -2.80
CA ILE A 68 -3.40 0.29 -3.43
C ILE A 68 -4.31 -0.87 -3.07
N ALA A 69 -5.42 -0.57 -2.40
CA ALA A 69 -6.39 -1.55 -1.92
C ALA A 69 -7.83 -1.05 -2.11
N LEU A 70 -8.77 -1.98 -2.28
CA LEU A 70 -10.20 -1.70 -2.32
C LEU A 70 -10.72 -1.43 -0.91
N THR A 71 -11.10 -0.18 -0.64
CA THR A 71 -11.84 0.21 0.58
C THR A 71 -13.34 0.21 0.33
N GLU A 72 -13.77 0.38 -0.93
CA GLU A 72 -15.18 0.31 -1.35
C GLU A 72 -15.33 -0.59 -2.58
N PRO A 73 -15.34 -1.93 -2.43
CA PRO A 73 -15.25 -2.88 -3.55
C PRO A 73 -16.30 -2.68 -4.65
N ASP A 74 -17.52 -2.26 -4.28
CA ASP A 74 -18.64 -2.09 -5.21
C ASP A 74 -18.47 -0.89 -6.16
N LYS A 75 -17.49 -0.01 -5.90
CA LYS A 75 -17.17 1.14 -6.76
C LYS A 75 -16.04 0.87 -7.76
N GLY A 76 -15.52 -0.37 -7.81
CA GLY A 76 -14.41 -0.73 -8.68
C GLY A 76 -13.20 0.18 -8.47
N VAL A 77 -12.60 0.69 -9.56
CA VAL A 77 -11.44 1.61 -9.49
C VAL A 77 -11.71 2.85 -8.62
N LYS A 78 -12.94 3.36 -8.59
CA LYS A 78 -13.31 4.53 -7.76
C LYS A 78 -13.40 4.20 -6.27
N GLY A 79 -13.38 2.92 -5.91
CA GLY A 79 -13.35 2.44 -4.53
C GLY A 79 -11.97 2.02 -4.04
N MET A 80 -10.91 2.31 -4.81
CA MET A 80 -9.54 2.08 -4.39
C MET A 80 -9.02 3.26 -3.58
N SER A 81 -8.30 2.94 -2.51
CA SER A 81 -7.55 3.90 -1.69
C SER A 81 -6.06 3.60 -1.74
N ALA A 82 -5.26 4.67 -1.59
CA ALA A 82 -3.82 4.56 -1.37
C ALA A 82 -3.55 4.68 0.13
N ILE A 83 -2.95 3.65 0.70
CA ILE A 83 -2.67 3.55 2.14
C ILE A 83 -1.16 3.36 2.33
N VAL A 84 -0.54 4.22 3.13
CA VAL A 84 0.89 4.07 3.46
C VAL A 84 1.02 3.09 4.62
N VAL A 85 1.81 2.04 4.43
CA VAL A 85 2.08 1.00 5.43
C VAL A 85 3.57 1.00 5.76
N ASP A 86 3.91 1.16 7.03
CA ASP A 86 5.29 1.12 7.52
C ASP A 86 5.79 -0.33 7.53
N ARG A 87 7.05 -0.57 7.16
CA ARG A 87 7.69 -1.88 7.37
C ARG A 87 7.64 -2.24 8.86
N GLY A 88 7.32 -3.50 9.14
CA GLY A 88 7.17 -4.01 10.51
C GLY A 88 5.75 -3.87 11.07
N THR A 89 4.80 -3.31 10.31
CA THR A 89 3.37 -3.42 10.63
C THR A 89 3.01 -4.91 10.79
N PRO A 90 2.33 -5.32 11.88
CA PRO A 90 1.97 -6.72 12.09
C PRO A 90 1.21 -7.31 10.90
N GLY A 91 1.62 -8.50 10.45
CA GLY A 91 1.06 -9.16 9.26
C GLY A 91 1.70 -8.75 7.92
N PHE A 92 2.65 -7.82 7.91
CA PHE A 92 3.43 -7.49 6.72
C PHE A 92 4.44 -8.61 6.38
N THR A 93 4.34 -9.17 5.17
CA THR A 93 5.22 -10.23 4.65
C THR A 93 5.60 -9.99 3.21
#